data_AF-A0A850BJL8-F1
#
_entry.id   AF-A0A850BJL8-F1
#
_cell.length_a   1.000
_cell.length_b   1.000
_cell.length_c   1.000
_cell.angle_alpha   90.00
_cell.angle_beta   90.00
_cell.angle_gamma   90.00
#
_symmetry.space_group_name_H-M   'P 1'
#
loop_
_entity.id
_entity.type
_entity.pdbx_description
1 polymer ?
#
loop_
_entity_poly.entity_id
_entity_poly.type
_entity_poly.pdbx_seq_one_letter_code
_entity_poly.pdbx_strand_id
1 'polypeptide(L)'
;MSKEDPFIEFGREIRRRREVVKLTLEELAERAGLTPNYIGTIENGKRDPSLSTIASLAKGLGIAPGELFGTLPELSSAAEEVGGLFDKTTPDVQGALLTILRATSKRPRGK
;
A
#
# COMPACT_ATOMS: atom_id res chain seq x y z
N MET A 1 -14.61 -6.35 14.14
CA MET A 1 -13.27 -6.77 13.69
C MET A 1 -12.29 -5.72 14.17
N SER A 2 -11.45 -6.06 15.15
CA SER A 2 -10.43 -5.17 15.70
C SER A 2 -9.49 -4.75 14.58
N LYS A 3 -9.22 -3.43 14.43
CA LYS A 3 -8.20 -2.96 13.48
C LYS A 3 -6.87 -3.60 13.87
N GLU A 4 -6.28 -4.40 12.99
CA GLU A 4 -4.94 -4.95 13.22
C GLU A 4 -3.91 -3.81 13.27
N ASP A 5 -2.83 -4.03 14.01
CA ASP A 5 -1.73 -3.07 14.15
C ASP A 5 -1.10 -2.82 12.76
N PRO A 6 -1.04 -1.55 12.29
CA PRO A 6 -0.53 -1.22 10.96
C PRO A 6 0.92 -1.68 10.74
N PHE A 7 1.72 -1.79 11.81
CA PHE A 7 3.09 -2.29 11.70
C PHE A 7 3.13 -3.80 11.45
N ILE A 8 2.19 -4.56 12.03
CA ILE A 8 2.05 -6.00 11.76
C ILE A 8 1.62 -6.22 10.31
N GLU A 9 0.64 -5.44 9.82
CA GLU A 9 0.18 -5.54 8.44
C GLU A 9 1.30 -5.21 7.44
N PHE A 10 2.01 -4.11 7.67
CA PHE A 10 3.16 -3.72 6.86
C PHE A 10 4.28 -4.78 6.86
N GLY A 11 4.62 -5.31 8.03
CA GLY A 11 5.60 -6.39 8.16
C GLY A 11 5.21 -7.66 7.39
N ARG A 12 3.93 -8.04 7.45
CA ARG A 12 3.40 -9.19 6.69
C ARG A 12 3.48 -8.97 5.19
N GLU A 13 3.20 -7.76 4.70
CA GLU A 13 3.28 -7.46 3.27
C GLU A 13 4.73 -7.56 2.76
N ILE A 14 5.71 -7.04 3.51
CA ILE A 14 7.13 -7.22 3.18
C ILE A 14 7.48 -8.70 3.09
N ARG A 15 7.09 -9.48 4.11
CA ARG A 15 7.37 -10.92 4.16
C ARG A 15 6.73 -11.66 2.97
N ARG A 16 5.46 -11.37 2.69
CA ARG A 16 4.73 -11.95 1.56
C ARG A 16 5.45 -11.68 0.25
N ARG A 17 5.85 -10.43 0.00
CA ARG A 17 6.58 -10.06 -1.23
C ARG A 17 7.92 -10.75 -1.31
N ARG A 18 8.69 -10.79 -0.22
CA ARG A 18 9.98 -11.50 -0.15
C ARG A 18 9.82 -12.98 -0.53
N GLU A 19 8.80 -13.65 0.01
CA GLU A 19 8.50 -15.06 -0.27
C GLU A 19 8.03 -15.27 -1.71
N VAL A 20 7.23 -14.36 -2.28
CA VAL A 20 6.79 -14.41 -3.70
C VAL A 20 7.97 -14.34 -4.67
N VAL A 21 8.95 -13.46 -4.40
CA VAL A 21 10.18 -13.38 -5.21
C VAL A 21 11.25 -14.39 -4.78
N LYS A 22 10.90 -15.32 -3.88
CA LYS A 22 11.73 -16.43 -3.40
C LYS A 22 13.06 -16.00 -2.78
N LEU A 23 13.07 -14.88 -2.07
CA LEU A 23 14.27 -14.42 -1.35
C LEU A 23 14.31 -14.93 0.08
N THR A 24 15.49 -15.32 0.53
CA THR A 24 15.78 -15.47 1.96
C THR A 24 15.86 -14.10 2.65
N LEU A 25 15.84 -14.09 3.99
CA LEU A 25 16.04 -12.87 4.77
C LEU A 25 17.42 -12.26 4.51
N GLU A 26 18.42 -13.12 4.36
CA GLU A 26 19.81 -12.77 4.06
C GLU A 26 19.94 -12.11 2.69
N GLU A 27 19.31 -12.70 1.67
CA GLU A 27 19.34 -12.16 0.31
C GLU A 27 18.61 -10.81 0.22
N LEU A 28 17.47 -10.65 0.89
CA LEU A 28 16.79 -9.36 0.92
C LEU A 28 17.63 -8.31 1.67
N ALA A 29 18.25 -8.69 2.79
CA ALA A 29 19.11 -7.82 3.57
C ALA A 29 20.29 -7.30 2.75
N GLU A 30 20.97 -8.19 2.04
CA GLU A 30 22.06 -7.83 1.13
C GLU A 30 21.60 -6.83 0.06
N ARG A 31 20.50 -7.13 -0.64
CA ARG A 31 19.96 -6.26 -1.71
C ARG A 31 19.48 -4.90 -1.19
N ALA A 32 18.92 -4.85 0.02
CA ALA A 32 18.44 -3.64 0.66
C ALA A 32 19.55 -2.83 1.35
N GLY A 33 20.75 -3.40 1.54
CA GLY A 33 21.81 -2.80 2.34
C GLY A 33 21.44 -2.70 3.83
N LEU A 34 20.72 -3.70 4.35
CA LEU A 34 20.24 -3.80 5.73
C LEU A 34 20.78 -5.08 6.38
N THR A 35 20.49 -5.28 7.67
CA THR A 35 20.82 -6.54 8.35
C THR A 35 19.63 -7.50 8.35
N PRO A 36 19.85 -8.83 8.25
CA PRO A 36 18.77 -9.82 8.27
C PRO A 36 17.92 -9.71 9.55
N ASN A 37 18.57 -9.50 10.70
CA ASN A 37 17.88 -9.32 11.97
C ASN A 37 16.96 -8.08 11.97
N TYR A 38 17.41 -6.96 11.39
CA TYR A 38 16.58 -5.76 11.34
C TYR A 38 15.35 -5.97 10.44
N ILE A 39 15.53 -6.58 9.26
CA ILE A 39 14.39 -6.96 8.40
C ILE A 39 13.46 -7.91 9.13
N GLY A 40 13.98 -8.92 9.83
CA GLY A 40 13.19 -9.83 10.64
C GLY A 40 12.35 -9.10 11.71
N THR A 41 12.89 -8.07 12.36
CA THR A 41 12.09 -7.27 13.31
C THR A 41 10.97 -6.48 12.64
N ILE A 42 11.18 -6.01 11.40
CA ILE A 42 10.18 -5.31 10.60
C ILE A 42 9.09 -6.28 10.14
N GLU A 43 9.45 -7.45 9.59
CA GLU A 43 8.49 -8.47 9.13
C GLU A 43 7.58 -8.98 10.24
N ASN A 44 8.04 -8.94 11.49
CA ASN A 44 7.26 -9.31 12.67
C ASN A 44 6.53 -8.13 13.33
N GLY A 45 6.50 -6.94 12.71
CA GLY A 45 5.83 -5.74 13.22
C GLY A 45 6.45 -5.16 14.50
N LYS A 46 7.69 -5.51 14.85
CA LYS A 46 8.35 -5.10 16.10
C LYS A 46 9.10 -3.77 15.98
N ARG A 47 9.24 -3.25 14.76
CA ARG A 47 9.98 -2.01 14.48
C ARG A 47 9.19 -1.15 13.51
N ASP A 48 9.16 0.14 13.81
CA ASP A 48 8.76 1.20 12.89
C ASP A 48 9.96 1.56 12.00
N PRO A 49 9.94 1.23 10.70
CA PRO A 49 11.03 1.55 9.77
C PRO A 49 10.95 3.02 9.32
N SER A 50 12.10 3.68 9.25
CA SER A 50 12.19 5.00 8.64
C SER A 50 11.86 4.95 7.14
N LEU A 51 11.51 6.11 6.56
CA LEU A 51 11.30 6.23 5.11
C LEU A 51 12.50 5.74 4.28
N SER A 52 13.72 5.97 4.76
CA SER A 52 14.93 5.45 4.11
C SER A 52 14.97 3.91 4.10
N THR A 53 14.60 3.27 5.20
CA THR A 53 14.49 1.81 5.30
C THR A 53 13.40 1.28 4.35
N ILE A 54 12.26 1.97 4.24
CA ILE A 54 11.18 1.60 3.31
C ILE A 54 11.68 1.66 1.86
N ALA A 55 12.40 2.72 1.48
CA ALA A 55 12.99 2.84 0.15
C ALA A 55 14.03 1.73 -0.12
N SER A 56 14.88 1.41 0.87
CA SER A 56 15.85 0.31 0.79
C SER A 56 15.18 -1.06 0.61
N LEU A 57 14.11 -1.34 1.36
CA LEU A 57 13.34 -2.57 1.23
C LEU A 57 12.67 -2.68 -0.14
N ALA A 58 12.06 -1.60 -0.62
CA ALA A 58 11.44 -1.54 -1.94
C ALA A 58 12.48 -1.82 -3.05
N LYS A 59 13.66 -1.20 -2.95
CA LYS A 59 14.80 -1.46 -3.82
C LYS A 59 15.23 -2.93 -3.76
N GLY A 60 15.34 -3.51 -2.56
CA GLY A 60 15.74 -4.91 -2.37
C GLY A 60 14.73 -5.92 -2.95
N LEU A 61 13.45 -5.56 -2.92
CA LEU A 61 12.35 -6.34 -3.48
C LEU A 61 12.10 -6.07 -4.99
N GLY A 62 12.72 -5.04 -5.56
CA GLY A 62 12.57 -4.68 -6.97
C GLY A 62 11.21 -4.06 -7.33
N ILE A 63 10.64 -3.26 -6.43
CA ILE A 63 9.30 -2.66 -6.56
C ILE A 63 9.32 -1.16 -6.23
N ALA A 64 8.24 -0.44 -6.56
CA ALA A 64 8.08 0.94 -6.12
C ALA A 64 7.74 1.00 -4.61
N PRO A 65 8.22 2.02 -3.85
CA PRO A 65 7.94 2.12 -2.40
C PRO A 65 6.45 2.11 -2.03
N GLY A 66 5.59 2.69 -2.86
CA GLY A 66 4.15 2.73 -2.63
C GLY A 66 3.51 1.33 -2.62
N GLU A 67 4.11 0.38 -3.30
CA GLU A 67 3.60 -0.99 -3.36
C GLU A 67 3.79 -1.78 -2.06
N LEU A 68 4.68 -1.32 -1.16
CA LEU A 68 4.88 -1.93 0.17
C LEU A 68 3.68 -1.76 1.11
N PHE A 69 2.78 -0.82 0.80
CA PHE A 69 1.60 -0.53 1.60
C PHE A 69 0.36 -1.29 1.12
N GLY A 70 0.56 -2.31 0.27
CA GLY A 70 -0.52 -3.02 -0.40
C GLY A 70 -1.12 -2.20 -1.55
N THR A 71 -1.96 -2.84 -2.37
CA THR A 71 -2.91 -2.11 -3.20
C THR A 71 -3.77 -1.24 -2.28
N LEU A 72 -4.03 0.00 -2.71
CA LEU A 72 -5.11 0.83 -2.17
C LEU A 72 -6.32 -0.08 -1.85
N PRO A 73 -7.02 0.15 -0.73
CA PRO A 73 -8.07 -0.75 -0.25
C PRO A 73 -8.89 -1.25 -1.43
N GLU A 74 -9.06 -2.58 -1.53
CA GLU A 74 -9.83 -3.19 -2.62
C GLU A 74 -11.05 -2.33 -2.85
N LEU A 75 -11.09 -1.70 -4.02
CA LEU A 75 -12.22 -0.88 -4.40
C LEU A 75 -13.43 -1.79 -4.26
N SER A 76 -14.47 -1.33 -3.57
CA SER A 76 -15.71 -2.09 -3.57
C SER A 76 -16.10 -2.34 -5.01
N SER A 77 -16.82 -3.44 -5.29
CA SER A 77 -17.34 -3.69 -6.63
C SER A 77 -18.06 -2.47 -7.21
N ALA A 78 -18.73 -1.69 -6.35
CA ALA A 78 -19.32 -0.41 -6.71
C ALA A 78 -18.30 0.65 -7.15
N ALA A 79 -17.16 0.78 -6.47
CA ALA A 79 -16.11 1.72 -6.86
C ALA A 79 -15.38 1.29 -8.15
N GLU A 80 -15.22 -0.02 -8.39
CA GLU A 80 -14.71 -0.55 -9.66
C GLU A 80 -15.68 -0.28 -10.82
N GLU A 81 -16.97 -0.50 -10.61
CA GLU A 81 -18.01 -0.22 -11.60
C GLU A 81 -18.04 1.29 -11.95
N VAL A 82 -17.96 2.15 -10.93
CA VAL A 82 -17.87 3.61 -11.13
C VAL A 82 -16.60 3.99 -11.90
N GLY A 83 -15.45 3.39 -11.59
CA GLY A 83 -14.21 3.60 -12.34
C GLY A 83 -14.35 3.19 -13.81
N GLY A 84 -14.93 2.01 -14.06
CA GLY A 84 -15.16 1.50 -15.41
C GLY A 84 -16.15 2.35 -16.23
N LEU A 85 -17.14 2.97 -15.59
CA LEU A 85 -17.99 3.97 -16.23
C LEU A 85 -17.22 5.26 -16.50
N PHE A 86 -16.46 5.75 -15.52
CA PHE A 86 -15.69 6.98 -15.62
C PHE A 86 -14.70 6.95 -16.79
N ASP A 87 -13.95 5.86 -16.95
CA ASP A 87 -12.95 5.69 -18.01
C ASP A 87 -13.55 5.68 -19.42
N LYS A 88 -14.85 5.34 -19.55
CA LYS A 88 -15.58 5.32 -20.84
C LYS A 88 -16.24 6.65 -21.19
N THR A 89 -16.17 7.65 -20.31
CA THR A 89 -16.77 8.97 -20.54
C THR A 89 -15.78 9.98 -21.11
N THR A 90 -16.29 11.03 -21.74
CA THR A 90 -15.46 12.12 -22.26
C THR A 90 -14.86 12.96 -21.12
N PRO A 91 -13.73 13.67 -21.33
CA PRO A 91 -13.12 14.50 -20.29
C PRO A 91 -14.08 15.53 -19.66
N ASP A 92 -14.97 16.13 -20.44
CA ASP A 92 -15.97 17.08 -19.93
C ASP A 92 -16.95 16.41 -18.95
N VAL A 93 -17.39 15.19 -19.28
CA VAL A 93 -18.29 14.39 -18.43
C VAL A 93 -17.57 13.89 -17.18
N GLN A 94 -16.32 13.47 -17.31
CA GLN A 94 -15.46 13.12 -16.18
C GLN A 94 -15.34 14.29 -15.18
N GLY A 95 -15.12 15.52 -15.69
CA GLY A 95 -15.09 16.73 -14.86
C GLY A 95 -16.41 17.00 -14.13
N ALA A 96 -17.54 16.83 -14.81
CA ALA A 96 -18.87 16.96 -14.21
C ALA A 96 -19.13 15.91 -13.13
N LEU A 97 -18.77 14.64 -13.39
CA LEU A 97 -18.90 13.53 -12.42
C LEU A 97 -18.07 13.78 -11.15
N LEU A 98 -16.81 14.18 -11.29
CA LEU A 98 -15.98 14.53 -10.13
C LEU A 98 -16.57 15.69 -9.33
N THR A 99 -17.20 16.66 -9.99
CA THR A 99 -17.85 17.78 -9.33
C THR A 99 -19.04 17.32 -8.47
N ILE A 100 -19.88 16.44 -9.01
CA ILE A 100 -21.02 15.86 -8.28
C ILE A 100 -20.53 15.02 -7.09
N LEU A 101 -19.56 14.13 -7.30
CA LEU A 101 -19.00 13.28 -6.24
C LEU A 101 -18.40 14.11 -5.10
N ARG A 102 -17.71 15.22 -5.41
CA ARG A 102 -17.18 16.16 -4.40
C ARG A 102 -18.28 16.90 -3.64
N ALA A 103 -19.37 17.24 -4.32
CA ALA A 103 -20.50 17.90 -3.69
C ALA A 103 -21.24 16.97 -2.72
N THR A 104 -21.36 15.69 -3.08
CA THR A 104 -22.07 14.68 -2.27
C THR A 104 -21.21 14.05 -1.17
N SER A 105 -19.87 14.05 -1.31
CA SER A 105 -18.93 13.50 -0.31
C SER A 105 -18.65 14.40 0.89
N LYS A 106 -19.09 15.67 0.89
CA LYS A 106 -19.05 16.50 2.11
C LYS A 106 -20.05 15.95 3.14
N ARG A 107 -19.56 15.13 4.09
CA ARG A 107 -20.32 14.87 5.33
C ARG A 107 -20.64 16.20 6.01
N PRO A 108 -21.87 16.43 6.53
CA PRO A 108 -22.10 17.57 7.40
C PRO A 108 -21.14 17.44 8.59
N ARG A 109 -20.37 18.48 8.87
CA ARG A 109 -19.60 18.58 10.12
C ARG A 109 -20.61 18.55 11.25
N GLY A 110 -20.63 17.47 12.03
CA GLY A 110 -21.49 17.33 13.20
C GLY A 110 -21.22 18.48 14.18
N LYS A 111 -22.31 19.07 14.70
CA LYS A 111 -22.28 19.89 15.92
C LYS A 111 -22.07 19.00 17.13
#